data_AF-A0A366XQC4-F1
#
_entry.id   AF-A0A366XQC4-F1
#
_cell.length_a   1.000
_cell.length_b   1.000
_cell.length_c   1.000
_cell.angle_alpha   90.00
_cell.angle_beta   90.00
_cell.angle_gamma   90.00
#
_symmetry.space_group_name_H-M   'P 1'
#
loop_
_entity.id
_entity.type
_entity.pdbx_description
1 polymer ?
#
loop_
_entity_poly.entity_id
_entity_poly.type
_entity_poly.pdbx_seq_one_letter_code
_entity_poly.pdbx_strand_id
1 'polypeptide(L)'
;MSRNKKSRKVGPSSGGEVVVTRNRTESNVQGREQKRIKKRKGLKTGNRNSEVSDAKAQSAAKARDPRLGSKKKIPLIIEPKKKLTKQERKISAAQELEMLENDAQLNVLIDRIEMGENLGAGLQKYVDEKLDRIEVLMNQLGLMEPEADDSDDMYFAEDFSDEDLSEEELAELDAIEPKSQPKKSSSDDDLLSQFEDIDLNDFKG
;
A
#
# COMPACT_ATOMS: atom_id res chain seq x y z
N MET A 1 13.68 -76.34 -14.53
CA MET A 1 13.33 -77.52 -13.73
C MET A 1 12.57 -77.09 -12.48
N SER A 2 11.26 -77.34 -12.38
CA SER A 2 10.45 -76.98 -11.22
C SER A 2 10.47 -78.10 -10.18
N ARG A 3 10.91 -77.79 -8.96
CA ARG A 3 10.93 -78.74 -7.84
C ARG A 3 9.54 -78.86 -7.23
N ASN A 4 8.75 -79.83 -7.70
CA ASN A 4 7.51 -80.19 -7.03
C ASN A 4 7.83 -81.05 -5.80
N LYS A 5 7.67 -80.47 -4.60
CA LYS A 5 7.82 -81.21 -3.34
C LYS A 5 6.56 -82.05 -3.09
N LYS A 6 6.72 -83.37 -2.91
CA LYS A 6 5.64 -84.28 -2.51
C LYS A 6 5.19 -83.94 -1.08
N SER A 7 3.96 -83.44 -0.92
CA SER A 7 3.38 -83.20 0.41
C SER A 7 2.97 -84.54 1.05
N ARG A 8 3.23 -84.71 2.34
CA ARG A 8 2.80 -85.89 3.09
C ARG A 8 1.27 -85.82 3.29
N LYS A 9 0.57 -86.92 3.00
CA LYS A 9 -0.88 -87.05 3.21
C LYS A 9 -1.15 -86.93 4.71
N VAL A 10 -1.90 -85.89 5.10
CA VAL A 10 -2.34 -85.71 6.49
C VAL A 10 -3.30 -86.85 6.88
N GLY A 11 -3.11 -87.42 8.07
CA GLY A 11 -3.90 -88.55 8.57
C GLY A 11 -5.34 -88.14 8.91
N PRO A 12 -6.27 -89.11 9.05
CA PRO A 12 -7.73 -88.88 9.11
C PRO A 12 -8.22 -88.18 10.39
N SER A 13 -7.34 -87.65 11.23
CA SER A 13 -7.67 -86.97 12.49
C SER A 13 -7.19 -85.50 12.56
N SER A 14 -6.46 -84.99 11.57
CA SER A 14 -6.36 -83.53 11.44
C SER A 14 -7.67 -83.06 10.80
N GLY A 15 -8.61 -82.63 11.65
CA GLY A 15 -9.92 -82.12 11.26
C GLY A 15 -9.78 -81.31 9.98
N GLY A 16 -10.52 -81.74 8.95
CA GLY A 16 -10.46 -81.16 7.62
C GLY A 16 -10.40 -79.65 7.77
N GLU A 17 -9.37 -79.04 7.17
CA GLU A 17 -9.26 -77.59 7.13
C GLU A 17 -10.62 -77.12 6.62
N VAL A 18 -11.45 -76.62 7.53
CA VAL A 18 -12.70 -75.99 7.15
C VAL A 18 -12.18 -74.80 6.38
N VAL A 19 -12.12 -74.95 5.06
CA VAL A 19 -11.96 -73.83 4.16
C VAL A 19 -13.26 -73.09 4.35
N VAL A 20 -13.27 -72.26 5.40
CA VAL A 20 -14.35 -71.37 5.71
C VAL A 20 -14.32 -70.37 4.57
N THR A 21 -15.02 -70.70 3.49
CA THR A 21 -15.42 -69.79 2.41
C THR A 21 -16.48 -68.85 2.97
N ARG A 22 -16.20 -68.22 4.11
CA ARG A 22 -16.93 -67.01 4.49
C ARG A 22 -16.66 -66.03 3.36
N ASN A 23 -17.73 -65.56 2.71
CA ASN A 23 -17.69 -64.38 1.86
C ASN A 23 -17.07 -63.28 2.70
N ARG A 24 -15.77 -63.04 2.49
CA ARG A 24 -15.03 -62.03 3.25
C ARG A 24 -15.61 -60.70 2.82
N THR A 25 -16.08 -59.92 3.78
CA THR A 25 -16.48 -58.53 3.52
C THR A 25 -15.33 -57.80 2.80
N GLU A 26 -15.67 -56.84 1.94
CA GLU A 26 -14.67 -56.08 1.16
C GLU A 26 -13.59 -55.47 2.06
N SER A 27 -13.99 -55.00 3.25
CA SER A 27 -13.07 -54.49 4.29
C SER A 27 -12.01 -55.50 4.72
N ASN A 28 -12.36 -56.79 4.83
CA ASN A 28 -11.42 -57.85 5.20
C ASN A 28 -10.45 -58.19 4.08
N VAL A 29 -10.89 -58.09 2.82
CA VAL A 29 -10.03 -58.29 1.64
C VAL A 29 -9.04 -57.13 1.52
N GLN A 30 -9.54 -55.89 1.57
CA GLN A 30 -8.73 -54.68 1.54
C GLN A 30 -7.71 -54.64 2.69
N GLY A 31 -8.11 -55.02 3.91
CA GLY A 31 -7.19 -55.09 5.06
C GLY A 31 -6.05 -56.10 4.86
N ARG A 32 -6.32 -57.25 4.23
CA ARG A 32 -5.28 -58.24 3.89
C ARG A 32 -4.36 -57.74 2.79
N GLU A 33 -4.89 -57.06 1.79
CA GLU A 33 -4.11 -56.45 0.71
C GLU A 33 -3.20 -55.36 1.24
N GLN A 34 -3.71 -54.44 2.07
CA GLN A 34 -2.91 -53.42 2.76
C GLN A 34 -1.82 -54.05 3.62
N LYS A 35 -2.12 -55.15 4.33
CA LYS A 35 -1.11 -55.90 5.10
C LYS A 35 -0.06 -56.52 4.19
N ARG A 36 -0.42 -57.05 3.02
CA ARG A 36 0.51 -57.61 2.03
C ARG A 36 1.39 -56.51 1.43
N ILE A 37 0.79 -55.36 1.09
CA ILE A 37 1.49 -54.19 0.57
C ILE A 37 2.45 -53.63 1.62
N LYS A 38 2.01 -53.40 2.87
CA LYS A 38 2.86 -52.87 3.96
C LYS A 38 4.01 -53.81 4.36
N LYS A 39 3.86 -55.12 4.16
CA LYS A 39 4.96 -56.08 4.36
C LYS A 39 6.00 -56.02 3.24
N ARG A 40 5.60 -55.68 2.02
CA ARG A 40 6.50 -55.57 0.85
C ARG A 40 7.08 -54.16 0.70
N LYS A 41 6.31 -53.14 1.05
CA LYS A 41 6.75 -51.75 1.13
C LYS A 41 7.68 -51.64 2.33
N GLY A 42 8.94 -51.33 2.09
CA GLY A 42 9.91 -51.06 3.16
C GLY A 42 9.51 -49.85 4.03
N LEU A 43 10.33 -49.56 5.03
CA LEU A 43 10.17 -48.34 5.83
C LEU A 43 10.23 -47.11 4.91
N LYS A 44 9.50 -46.05 5.28
CA LYS A 44 9.59 -44.76 4.59
C LYS A 44 11.05 -44.28 4.65
N THR A 45 11.54 -43.68 3.56
CA THR A 45 12.86 -43.05 3.55
C THR A 45 12.93 -41.98 4.65
N GLY A 46 14.08 -41.90 5.32
CA GLY A 46 14.29 -40.89 6.36
C GLY A 46 14.21 -39.47 5.80
N ASN A 47 14.01 -38.49 6.68
CA ASN A 47 13.83 -37.07 6.32
C ASN A 47 14.94 -36.47 5.43
N ARG A 48 16.14 -37.09 5.41
CA ARG A 48 17.25 -36.67 4.54
C ARG A 48 17.01 -36.96 3.06
N ASN A 49 16.26 -38.03 2.77
CA ASN A 49 16.07 -38.56 1.42
C ASN A 49 14.60 -38.49 0.99
N SER A 50 13.74 -37.89 1.81
CA SER A 50 12.38 -37.53 1.38
C SER A 50 12.46 -36.22 0.61
N GLU A 51 12.05 -36.24 -0.66
CA GLU A 51 11.76 -35.01 -1.38
C GLU A 51 10.83 -34.17 -0.51
N VAL A 52 11.26 -32.95 -0.19
CA VAL A 52 10.48 -31.99 0.57
C VAL A 52 9.36 -31.56 -0.36
N SER A 53 8.25 -32.30 -0.35
CA SER A 53 6.99 -31.79 -0.90
C SER A 53 6.70 -30.51 -0.13
N ASP A 54 6.66 -29.38 -0.83
CA ASP A 54 6.30 -28.07 -0.28
C ASP A 54 4.88 -28.12 0.29
N ALA A 55 4.73 -28.69 1.49
CA ALA A 55 3.54 -28.58 2.30
C ALA A 55 3.51 -27.16 2.88
N LYS A 56 3.33 -26.18 1.98
CA LYS A 56 2.79 -24.86 2.31
C LYS A 56 1.35 -25.05 2.78
N ALA A 57 0.95 -24.21 3.74
CA ALA A 57 -0.28 -24.31 4.54
C ALA A 57 -0.21 -25.51 5.51
N GLN A 58 0.13 -25.31 6.77
CA GLN A 58 -0.89 -25.16 7.83
C GLN A 58 -0.30 -24.52 9.11
N SER A 59 0.80 -23.78 8.98
CA SER A 59 1.59 -23.36 10.14
C SER A 59 1.44 -21.88 10.53
N ALA A 60 0.56 -21.14 9.85
CA ALA A 60 0.34 -19.71 10.11
C ALA A 60 -0.39 -19.41 11.44
N ALA A 61 -1.17 -20.36 11.97
CA ALA A 61 -2.01 -20.13 13.15
C ALA A 61 -1.43 -20.65 14.48
N LYS A 62 -0.18 -21.15 14.50
CA LYS A 62 0.46 -21.59 15.74
C LYS A 62 1.36 -20.48 16.28
N ALA A 63 1.19 -20.14 17.56
CA ALA A 63 2.10 -19.26 18.28
C ALA A 63 3.54 -19.75 18.09
N ARG A 64 4.36 -18.92 17.44
CA ARG A 64 5.77 -19.23 17.20
C ARG A 64 6.57 -18.87 18.43
N ASP A 65 7.62 -19.64 18.69
CA ASP A 65 8.59 -19.33 19.75
C ASP A 65 9.19 -17.94 19.48
N PRO A 66 9.14 -17.00 20.45
CA PRO A 66 9.70 -15.66 20.30
C PRO A 66 11.21 -15.64 20.01
N ARG A 67 11.94 -16.72 20.35
CA ARG A 67 13.37 -16.86 20.02
C ARG A 67 13.63 -17.16 18.55
N LEU A 68 12.62 -17.63 17.82
CA LEU A 68 12.68 -17.84 16.37
C LEU A 68 12.28 -16.55 15.66
N GLY A 69 13.27 -15.84 15.11
CA GLY A 69 13.03 -14.67 14.27
C GLY A 69 12.20 -14.97 13.01
N SER A 70 11.73 -13.92 12.34
CA SER A 70 10.97 -14.04 11.10
C SER A 70 11.78 -14.71 9.99
N LYS A 71 11.41 -15.94 9.62
CA LYS A 71 11.94 -16.66 8.45
C LYS A 71 11.01 -16.57 7.22
N LYS A 72 10.06 -15.61 7.22
CA LYS A 72 9.20 -15.36 6.06
C LYS A 72 10.07 -14.79 4.95
N LYS A 73 10.03 -15.40 3.76
CA LYS A 73 10.77 -14.91 2.60
C LYS A 73 10.25 -13.52 2.23
N ILE A 74 11.15 -12.56 2.11
CA ILE A 74 10.84 -11.22 1.59
C ILE A 74 10.94 -11.31 0.05
N PRO A 75 9.92 -10.89 -0.71
CA PRO A 75 10.02 -10.86 -2.16
C PRO A 75 11.13 -9.89 -2.57
N LEU A 76 12.05 -10.35 -3.42
CA LEU A 76 13.15 -9.53 -3.91
C LEU A 76 12.71 -8.55 -5.01
N ILE A 77 11.57 -8.81 -5.65
CA ILE A 77 10.99 -7.97 -6.69
C ILE A 77 9.85 -7.19 -6.03
N ILE A 78 10.05 -5.88 -5.91
CA ILE A 78 9.00 -4.95 -5.51
C ILE A 78 8.17 -4.70 -6.78
N GLU A 79 6.91 -5.14 -6.80
CA GLU A 79 6.03 -4.79 -7.91
C GLU A 79 5.86 -3.27 -7.95
N PRO A 80 6.11 -2.61 -9.09
CA PRO A 80 6.00 -1.16 -9.18
C PRO A 80 4.55 -0.77 -8.92
N LYS A 81 4.32 0.10 -7.92
CA LYS A 81 3.00 0.71 -7.69
C LYS A 81 2.57 1.38 -9.00
N LYS A 82 1.48 0.91 -9.61
CA LYS A 82 0.94 1.50 -10.82
C LYS A 82 0.63 2.97 -10.55
N LYS A 83 1.29 3.87 -11.29
CA LYS A 83 0.97 5.30 -11.24
C LYS A 83 -0.39 5.48 -11.88
N LEU A 84 -1.37 5.97 -11.11
CA LEU A 84 -2.70 6.28 -11.63
C LEU A 84 -2.59 7.31 -12.76
N THR A 85 -3.41 7.14 -13.80
CA THR A 85 -3.54 8.11 -14.89
C THR A 85 -4.16 9.42 -14.39
N LYS A 86 -4.01 10.52 -15.13
CA LYS A 86 -4.58 11.83 -14.71
C LYS A 86 -6.11 11.75 -14.56
N GLN A 87 -6.78 10.96 -15.41
CA GLN A 87 -8.22 10.73 -15.32
C GLN A 87 -8.59 9.92 -14.07
N GLU A 88 -7.89 8.83 -13.78
CA GLU A 88 -8.12 8.03 -12.57
C GLU A 88 -7.90 8.85 -11.29
N ARG A 89 -6.91 9.75 -11.27
CA ARG A 89 -6.71 10.66 -10.13
C ARG A 89 -7.87 11.63 -9.95
N LYS A 90 -8.39 12.20 -11.03
CA LYS A 90 -9.57 13.08 -10.97
C LYS A 90 -10.81 12.32 -10.48
N ILE A 91 -11.04 11.11 -10.98
CA ILE A 91 -12.15 10.25 -10.53
C ILE A 91 -12.01 9.92 -9.04
N SER A 92 -10.80 9.58 -8.59
CA SER A 92 -10.52 9.32 -7.18
C SER A 92 -10.73 10.56 -6.30
N ALA A 93 -10.33 11.74 -6.78
CA ALA A 93 -10.52 13.00 -6.05
C ALA A 93 -12.00 13.37 -5.94
N ALA A 94 -12.77 13.20 -7.01
CA ALA A 94 -14.22 13.43 -7.01
C ALA A 94 -14.95 12.47 -6.05
N GLN A 95 -14.55 11.20 -6.02
CA GLN A 95 -15.13 10.23 -5.10
C GLN A 95 -14.79 10.54 -3.64
N GLU A 96 -13.57 10.98 -3.34
CA GLU A 96 -13.19 11.38 -1.99
C GLU A 96 -13.98 12.61 -1.53
N LEU A 97 -14.18 13.57 -2.42
CA LEU A 97 -14.96 14.78 -2.17
C LEU A 97 -16.42 14.44 -1.87
N GLU A 98 -17.05 13.58 -2.68
CA GLU A 98 -18.41 13.09 -2.44
C GLU A 98 -18.54 12.39 -1.08
N MET A 99 -17.52 11.65 -0.64
CA MET A 99 -17.51 11.03 0.69
C MET A 99 -17.45 12.06 1.82
N LEU A 100 -16.71 13.16 1.63
CA LEU A 100 -16.59 14.22 2.64
C LEU A 100 -17.87 15.06 2.74
N GLU A 101 -18.52 15.37 1.61
CA GLU A 101 -19.82 16.07 1.58
C GLU A 101 -20.93 15.26 2.25
N ASN A 102 -20.86 13.92 2.14
CA ASN A 102 -21.82 13.00 2.75
C ASN A 102 -21.42 12.54 4.16
N ASP A 103 -20.36 13.08 4.78
CA ASP A 103 -19.98 12.72 6.15
C ASP A 103 -20.99 13.29 7.16
N ALA A 104 -21.81 12.41 7.72
CA ALA A 104 -22.82 12.76 8.70
C ALA A 104 -22.23 13.44 9.97
N GLN A 105 -20.99 13.12 10.36
CA GLN A 105 -20.37 13.75 11.53
C GLN A 105 -20.00 15.19 11.24
N LEU A 106 -19.42 15.46 10.07
CA LEU A 106 -19.07 16.79 9.63
C LEU A 106 -20.31 17.68 9.53
N ASN A 107 -21.38 17.19 8.90
CA ASN A 107 -22.63 17.93 8.74
C ASN A 107 -23.25 18.32 10.09
N VAL A 108 -23.32 17.38 11.05
CA VAL A 108 -23.84 17.68 12.40
C VAL A 108 -22.99 18.72 13.14
N LEU A 109 -21.67 18.74 12.92
CA LEU A 109 -20.80 19.74 13.55
C LEU A 109 -20.98 21.11 12.91
N ILE A 110 -21.13 21.19 11.59
CA ILE A 110 -21.44 22.43 10.87
C ILE A 110 -22.77 23.01 11.33
N ASP A 111 -23.84 22.18 11.40
CA ASP A 111 -25.15 22.60 11.89
C ASP A 111 -25.06 23.25 13.29
N ARG A 112 -24.26 22.67 14.20
CA ARG A 112 -24.07 23.24 15.54
C ARG A 112 -23.35 24.58 15.53
N ILE A 113 -22.33 24.73 14.67
CA ILE A 113 -21.64 26.01 14.48
C ILE A 113 -22.64 27.05 13.95
N GLU A 114 -23.48 26.70 12.99
CA GLU A 114 -24.52 27.58 12.44
C GLU A 114 -25.57 27.96 13.49
N MET A 115 -25.90 27.04 14.40
CA MET A 115 -26.75 27.30 15.57
C MET A 115 -26.07 28.20 16.62
N GLY A 116 -24.79 28.55 16.44
CA GLY A 116 -24.01 29.40 17.34
C GLY A 116 -23.44 28.66 18.55
N GLU A 117 -23.40 27.33 18.53
CA GLU A 117 -22.75 26.54 19.58
C GLU A 117 -21.22 26.53 19.39
N ASN A 118 -20.48 26.86 20.45
CA ASN A 118 -19.02 26.78 20.42
C ASN A 118 -18.58 25.32 20.55
N LEU A 119 -17.93 24.79 19.51
CA LEU A 119 -17.31 23.48 19.54
C LEU A 119 -16.05 23.48 20.43
N GLY A 120 -15.75 22.33 21.03
CA GLY A 120 -14.47 22.14 21.71
C GLY A 120 -13.29 22.22 20.73
N ALA A 121 -12.11 22.65 21.20
CA ALA A 121 -10.94 22.89 20.33
C ALA A 121 -10.54 21.68 19.45
N GLY A 122 -10.77 20.45 19.91
CA GLY A 122 -10.50 19.25 19.10
C GLY A 122 -11.51 19.03 17.97
N LEU A 123 -12.79 19.35 18.21
CA LEU A 123 -13.84 19.24 17.19
C LEU A 123 -13.74 20.37 16.17
N GLN A 124 -13.40 21.58 16.60
CA GLN A 124 -13.16 22.69 15.69
C GLN A 124 -12.01 22.36 14.73
N LYS A 125 -10.87 21.91 15.26
CA LYS A 125 -9.73 21.47 14.42
C LYS A 125 -10.10 20.37 13.43
N TYR A 126 -10.95 19.42 13.84
CA TYR A 126 -11.44 18.39 12.94
C TYR A 126 -12.25 18.98 11.77
N VAL A 127 -13.17 19.90 12.06
CA VAL A 127 -13.97 20.57 11.02
C VAL A 127 -13.05 21.34 10.08
N ASP A 128 -12.13 22.14 10.62
CA ASP A 128 -11.18 22.94 9.85
C ASP A 128 -10.33 22.04 8.92
N GLU A 129 -9.73 20.97 9.44
CA GLU A 129 -8.94 20.00 8.66
C GLU A 129 -9.74 19.36 7.51
N LYS A 130 -11.05 19.13 7.71
CA LYS A 130 -11.92 18.56 6.68
C LYS A 130 -12.29 19.60 5.62
N LEU A 131 -12.56 20.83 6.00
CA LEU A 131 -12.83 21.92 5.08
C LEU A 131 -11.60 22.23 4.21
N ASP A 132 -10.41 22.30 4.81
CA ASP A 132 -9.14 22.45 4.08
C ASP A 132 -8.95 21.33 3.05
N ARG A 133 -9.30 20.09 3.42
CA ARG A 133 -9.21 18.95 2.51
C ARG A 133 -10.19 19.07 1.35
N ILE A 134 -11.42 19.52 1.60
CA ILE A 134 -12.45 19.75 0.59
C ILE A 134 -11.98 20.84 -0.38
N GLU A 135 -11.43 21.95 0.12
CA GLU A 135 -10.88 23.03 -0.71
C GLU A 135 -9.78 22.52 -1.66
N VAL A 136 -8.82 21.75 -1.14
CA VAL A 136 -7.77 21.14 -1.96
C VAL A 136 -8.35 20.22 -3.04
N LEU A 137 -9.39 19.45 -2.74
CA LEU A 137 -10.05 18.58 -3.71
C LEU A 137 -10.81 19.40 -4.78
N MET A 138 -11.49 20.47 -4.39
CA MET A 138 -12.18 21.40 -5.31
C MET A 138 -11.18 22.06 -6.27
N ASN A 139 -10.04 22.51 -5.75
CA ASN A 139 -8.93 23.05 -6.55
C ASN A 139 -8.38 22.02 -7.55
N GLN A 140 -8.18 20.77 -7.12
CA GLN A 140 -7.69 19.69 -8.01
C GLN A 140 -8.67 19.34 -9.13
N LEU A 141 -9.97 19.45 -8.87
CA LEU A 141 -11.02 19.21 -9.85
C LEU A 141 -11.25 20.42 -10.77
N GLY A 142 -10.83 21.62 -10.35
CA GLY A 142 -11.08 22.88 -11.04
C GLY A 142 -12.51 23.37 -10.85
N LEU A 143 -13.09 23.08 -9.68
CA LEU A 143 -14.45 23.52 -9.29
C LEU A 143 -14.43 24.79 -8.44
N MET A 144 -13.28 25.13 -7.85
CA MET A 144 -13.06 26.43 -7.23
C MET A 144 -12.99 27.49 -8.32
N GLU A 145 -13.80 28.54 -8.19
CA GLU A 145 -13.62 29.76 -8.96
C GLU A 145 -12.23 30.30 -8.62
N PRO A 146 -11.36 30.59 -9.61
CA PRO A 146 -10.17 31.34 -9.29
C PRO A 146 -10.69 32.67 -8.73
N GLU A 147 -10.56 32.88 -7.41
CA GLU A 147 -10.40 34.25 -6.96
C GLU A 147 -9.31 34.81 -7.85
N ALA A 148 -9.63 35.88 -8.57
CA ALA A 148 -8.71 36.53 -9.49
C ALA A 148 -7.44 36.86 -8.71
N ASP A 149 -6.50 35.92 -8.73
CA ASP A 149 -5.13 36.14 -8.34
C ASP A 149 -4.68 37.22 -9.32
N ASP A 150 -4.36 38.40 -8.79
CA ASP A 150 -3.70 39.52 -9.47
C ASP A 150 -2.34 39.06 -10.03
N SER A 151 -2.35 38.07 -10.92
CA SER A 151 -1.25 37.55 -11.70
C SER A 151 -1.67 37.48 -13.17
N ASP A 152 -2.43 38.51 -13.59
CA ASP A 152 -2.68 38.89 -14.99
C ASP A 152 -1.42 39.46 -15.67
N ASP A 153 -0.24 38.87 -15.41
CA ASP A 153 0.98 39.02 -16.23
C ASP A 153 0.85 38.29 -17.60
N MET A 154 -0.38 37.96 -18.03
CA MET A 154 -0.68 37.25 -19.27
C MET A 154 -1.79 37.89 -20.12
N TYR A 155 -2.17 39.16 -19.88
CA TYR A 155 -3.18 39.87 -20.68
C TYR A 155 -2.76 41.25 -21.23
N PHE A 156 -1.47 41.59 -21.24
CA PHE A 156 -0.99 42.89 -21.76
C PHE A 156 -0.02 42.81 -22.95
N ALA A 157 -0.05 41.72 -23.73
CA ALA A 157 0.91 41.51 -24.83
C ALA A 157 0.33 41.47 -26.25
N GLU A 158 -0.98 41.63 -26.46
CA GLU A 158 -1.56 41.36 -27.79
C GLU A 158 -2.47 42.45 -28.40
N ASP A 159 -2.60 43.68 -27.86
CA ASP A 159 -3.43 44.70 -28.52
C ASP A 159 -3.02 46.18 -28.39
N PHE A 160 -1.76 46.48 -28.10
CA PHE A 160 -1.23 47.84 -28.34
C PHE A 160 -0.43 47.83 -29.65
N SER A 161 -1.13 48.13 -30.74
CA SER A 161 -0.50 48.42 -32.04
C SER A 161 0.21 49.78 -31.97
N ASP A 162 1.47 49.82 -32.41
CA ASP A 162 2.40 50.95 -32.40
C ASP A 162 1.99 52.18 -33.26
N GLU A 163 0.70 52.40 -33.54
CA GLU A 163 0.27 53.37 -34.56
C GLU A 163 -0.35 54.67 -34.01
N ASP A 164 -0.66 54.79 -32.70
CA ASP A 164 -1.42 55.94 -32.16
C ASP A 164 -0.80 56.63 -30.92
N LEU A 165 0.52 56.55 -30.71
CA LEU A 165 1.21 57.37 -29.69
C LEU A 165 1.80 58.64 -30.32
N SER A 166 1.18 59.79 -30.03
CA SER A 166 1.66 61.10 -30.48
C SER A 166 2.89 61.59 -29.70
N GLU A 167 3.82 62.24 -30.39
CA GLU A 167 5.12 62.73 -29.85
C GLU A 167 5.00 63.69 -28.65
N GLU A 168 3.82 64.25 -28.37
CA GLU A 168 3.60 65.16 -27.24
C GLU A 168 3.46 64.43 -25.88
N GLU A 169 3.06 63.15 -25.86
CA GLU A 169 2.76 62.41 -24.61
C GLU A 169 3.98 61.68 -24.02
N LEU A 170 5.00 61.40 -24.85
CA LEU A 170 6.28 60.81 -24.41
C LEU A 170 7.14 61.78 -23.58
N ALA A 171 6.86 63.09 -23.64
CA ALA A 171 7.63 64.11 -22.92
C ALA A 171 7.20 64.29 -21.45
N GLU A 172 6.05 63.73 -21.03
CA GLU A 172 5.49 63.98 -19.70
C GLU A 172 5.75 62.84 -18.68
N LEU A 173 6.35 61.73 -19.12
CA LEU A 173 6.69 60.58 -18.27
C LEU A 173 8.06 60.69 -17.57
N ASP A 174 8.87 61.70 -17.86
CA ASP A 174 10.21 61.89 -17.27
C ASP A 174 10.21 62.60 -15.90
N ALA A 175 9.03 62.83 -15.29
CA ALA A 175 8.88 63.69 -14.10
C ALA A 175 8.27 63.00 -12.85
N ILE A 176 8.31 61.67 -12.73
CA ILE A 176 7.79 60.97 -11.54
C ILE A 176 8.88 60.08 -10.92
N GLU A 177 9.50 60.56 -9.83
CA GLU A 177 10.44 59.78 -8.99
C GLU A 177 9.70 58.73 -8.13
N PRO A 178 10.05 57.43 -8.21
CA PRO A 178 9.57 56.45 -7.24
C PRO A 178 10.54 56.30 -6.05
N LYS A 179 10.14 56.80 -4.87
CA LYS A 179 10.75 56.41 -3.58
C LYS A 179 10.21 55.07 -3.12
N SER A 180 10.82 53.97 -3.56
CA SER A 180 10.72 52.67 -2.87
C SER A 180 12.02 51.90 -3.05
N GLN A 181 12.72 51.67 -1.94
CA GLN A 181 13.99 50.93 -1.93
C GLN A 181 13.67 49.41 -1.95
N PRO A 182 14.10 48.65 -2.97
CA PRO A 182 13.98 47.21 -2.96
C PRO A 182 15.01 46.62 -1.98
N LYS A 183 14.57 45.77 -1.06
CA LYS A 183 15.47 44.94 -0.25
C LYS A 183 16.17 43.97 -1.20
N LYS A 184 17.46 44.22 -1.46
CA LYS A 184 18.32 43.33 -2.24
C LYS A 184 18.37 41.97 -1.54
N SER A 185 18.11 40.89 -2.28
CA SER A 185 18.45 39.53 -1.86
C SER A 185 19.95 39.47 -1.57
N SER A 186 20.35 38.89 -0.44
CA SER A 186 21.77 38.71 -0.09
C SER A 186 22.49 37.98 -1.22
N SER A 187 23.60 38.55 -1.69
CA SER A 187 24.46 37.90 -2.68
C SER A 187 25.11 36.65 -2.08
N ASP A 188 25.45 35.68 -2.92
CA ASP A 188 26.04 34.40 -2.50
C ASP A 188 27.32 34.58 -1.66
N ASP A 189 28.11 35.63 -1.93
CA ASP A 189 29.27 36.00 -1.11
C ASP A 189 28.91 36.41 0.33
N ASP A 190 27.74 37.04 0.53
CA ASP A 190 27.26 37.49 1.85
C ASP A 190 26.83 36.28 2.70
N LEU A 191 26.24 35.28 2.03
CA LEU A 191 25.92 33.98 2.63
C LEU A 191 27.19 33.19 2.97
N LEU A 192 28.22 33.25 2.13
CA LEU A 192 29.51 32.59 2.39
C LEU A 192 30.25 33.23 3.57
N SER A 193 30.26 34.55 3.68
CA SER A 193 30.87 35.24 4.83
C SER A 193 30.20 34.89 6.16
N GLN A 194 28.89 34.63 6.16
CA GLN A 194 28.18 34.21 7.36
C GLN A 194 28.72 32.88 7.93
N PHE A 195 29.29 32.01 7.10
CA PHE A 195 29.89 30.75 7.55
C PHE A 195 31.36 30.88 7.97
N GLU A 196 32.10 31.87 7.46
CA GLU A 196 33.51 32.09 7.85
C GLU A 196 33.64 32.59 9.30
N ASP A 197 32.64 33.33 9.79
CA ASP A 197 32.60 33.83 11.17
C ASP A 197 32.08 32.80 12.19
N ILE A 198 31.72 31.58 11.77
CA ILE A 198 31.26 30.52 12.67
C ILE A 198 32.47 29.74 13.21
N ASP A 199 32.86 30.06 14.44
CA ASP A 199 33.93 29.38 15.15
C ASP A 199 33.46 27.96 15.57
N LEU A 200 33.98 26.91 14.91
CA LEU A 200 33.60 25.51 15.17
C LEU A 200 33.90 25.05 16.62
N ASN A 201 34.65 25.83 17.38
CA ASN A 201 34.94 25.56 18.79
C ASN A 201 33.76 25.90 19.72
N ASP A 202 32.83 26.77 19.31
CA ASP A 202 31.64 27.11 20.09
C ASP A 202 30.58 25.99 20.12
N PHE A 203 30.68 25.03 19.20
CA PHE A 203 29.75 23.90 19.10
C PHE A 203 30.18 22.65 19.89
N LYS A 204 31.34 22.69 20.56
CA LYS A 204 31.89 21.55 21.29
C LYS A 204 31.68 21.74 22.80
N GLY A 205 30.49 21.36 23.26
CA GLY A 205 30.20 21.10 24.68
C GLY A 205 30.93 19.85 25.19
#